data_AF-A0A413B2T2-F1
#
_entry.id   AF-A0A413B2T2-F1
#
_cell.length_a   1.000
_cell.length_b   1.000
_cell.length_c   1.000
_cell.angle_alpha   90.00
_cell.angle_beta   90.00
_cell.angle_gamma   90.00
#
_symmetry.space_group_name_H-M   'P 1'
#
loop_
_entity.id
_entity.type
_entity.pdbx_description
1 polymer ?
#
loop_
_entity_poly.entity_id
_entity_poly.type
_entity_poly.pdbx_seq_one_letter_code
_entity_poly.pdbx_strand_id
1 'polypeptide(L)'
;RTFRRKKDAEELSCGFEVKLFLEHTDCLGIVSVRSITRELYSGQLRVVEIKGMPMLRDFSFAQPQGQESGLAQVFMQFAMHNNHKL
;
A
#
# COMPACT_ATOMS: atom_id res chain seq x y z
N ARG A 1 -5.95 -3.32 1.18
CA ARG A 1 -7.35 -3.22 1.63
C ARG A 1 -8.08 -2.41 0.56
N THR A 2 -9.27 -2.82 0.14
CA THR A 2 -10.01 -2.19 -0.96
C THR A 2 -10.82 -1.00 -0.42
N PHE A 3 -11.00 0.08 -1.18
CA PHE A 3 -11.72 1.30 -0.74
C PHE A 3 -12.83 1.67 -1.73
N ARG A 4 -14.04 2.06 -1.26
CA ARG A 4 -15.25 2.24 -2.11
C ARG A 4 -15.90 3.63 -1.98
N ARG A 5 -16.11 4.31 -3.11
CA ARG A 5 -17.42 4.83 -3.55
C ARG A 5 -17.79 4.12 -4.87
N LYS A 6 -18.95 4.41 -5.45
CA LYS A 6 -19.76 3.40 -6.16
C LYS A 6 -19.54 3.45 -7.69
N LYS A 7 -18.92 2.37 -8.21
CA LYS A 7 -18.83 1.84 -9.60
C LYS A 7 -17.60 2.25 -10.44
N ASP A 8 -17.05 1.19 -11.04
CA ASP A 8 -15.94 1.08 -12.00
C ASP A 8 -14.54 1.05 -11.35
N ALA A 9 -13.79 -0.03 -11.62
CA ALA A 9 -12.49 -0.33 -11.03
C ALA A 9 -11.43 -0.29 -12.13
N GLU A 10 -10.49 0.65 -12.02
CA GLU A 10 -9.41 0.90 -12.98
C GLU A 10 -8.06 0.69 -12.26
N GLU A 11 -7.13 -0.02 -12.92
CA GLU A 11 -5.80 -0.30 -12.37
C GLU A 11 -4.88 0.89 -12.64
N LEU A 12 -4.80 1.81 -11.69
CA LEU A 12 -3.91 2.98 -11.75
C LEU A 12 -2.66 2.73 -10.90
N SER A 13 -1.48 2.99 -11.47
CA SER A 13 -0.18 2.80 -10.79
C SER A 13 0.65 4.08 -10.77
N CYS A 14 0.25 5.04 -9.94
CA CYS A 14 1.15 6.02 -9.33
C CYS A 14 0.46 6.65 -8.12
N GLY A 15 1.07 6.57 -6.92
CA GLY A 15 0.39 6.87 -5.65
C GLY A 15 -0.26 8.26 -5.53
N PHE A 16 0.16 9.22 -6.35
CA PHE A 16 -0.46 10.55 -6.44
C PHE A 16 -1.65 10.57 -7.42
N GLU A 17 -1.51 9.93 -8.57
CA GLU A 17 -2.55 9.87 -9.61
C GLU A 17 -3.73 8.99 -9.18
N VAL A 18 -3.46 7.86 -8.53
CA VAL A 18 -4.50 6.99 -7.95
C VAL A 18 -5.33 7.74 -6.91
N LYS A 19 -4.66 8.61 -6.14
CA LYS A 19 -5.31 9.40 -5.09
C LYS A 19 -6.21 10.48 -5.69
N LEU A 20 -5.73 11.20 -6.70
CA LEU A 20 -6.52 12.19 -7.43
C LEU A 20 -7.71 11.54 -8.13
N PHE A 21 -7.53 10.35 -8.70
CA PHE A 21 -8.62 9.59 -9.32
C PHE A 21 -9.67 9.18 -8.29
N LEU A 22 -9.28 8.58 -7.17
CA LEU A 22 -10.20 8.20 -6.08
C LEU A 22 -10.99 9.38 -5.48
N GLU A 23 -10.43 10.60 -5.54
CA GLU A 23 -11.09 11.81 -5.05
C GLU A 23 -12.11 12.39 -6.04
N HIS A 24 -11.88 12.22 -7.35
CA HIS A 24 -12.66 12.89 -8.41
C HIS A 24 -13.51 11.94 -9.25
N THR A 25 -13.41 10.62 -9.07
CA THR A 25 -14.21 9.60 -9.77
C THR A 25 -14.86 8.63 -8.78
N ASP A 26 -15.96 8.00 -9.20
CA ASP A 26 -16.78 7.12 -8.34
C ASP A 26 -16.20 5.69 -8.19
N CYS A 27 -14.88 5.57 -8.18
CA CYS A 27 -14.18 4.30 -8.40
C CYS A 27 -13.75 3.57 -7.12
N LEU A 28 -13.40 2.28 -7.28
CA LEU A 28 -12.73 1.48 -6.25
C LEU A 28 -11.24 1.37 -6.54
N GLY A 29 -10.42 1.54 -5.51
CA GLY A 29 -8.98 1.39 -5.61
C GLY A 29 -8.42 0.42 -4.58
N ILE A 30 -7.43 -0.36 -4.98
CA ILE A 30 -6.57 -1.10 -4.06
C ILE A 30 -5.34 -0.25 -3.80
N VAL A 31 -5.28 0.35 -2.61
CA VAL A 31 -4.14 1.17 -2.20
C VAL A 31 -3.61 0.72 -0.85
N SER A 32 -2.37 1.10 -0.57
CA SER A 32 -1.81 0.97 0.77
C SER A 32 -2.57 1.90 1.72
N VAL A 33 -3.01 1.36 2.86
CA VAL A 33 -3.70 2.15 3.90
C VAL A 33 -2.85 3.34 4.33
N ARG A 34 -1.52 3.14 4.39
CA ARG A 34 -0.56 4.17 4.83
C ARG A 34 -0.51 5.37 3.90
N SER A 35 -0.73 5.16 2.60
CA SER A 35 -0.71 6.23 1.60
C SER A 35 -1.94 7.13 1.67
N ILE A 36 -3.01 6.68 2.35
CA ILE A 36 -4.28 7.39 2.47
C ILE A 36 -4.74 7.59 3.92
N THR A 37 -3.83 7.46 4.89
CA THR A 37 -4.16 7.58 6.32
C THR A 37 -4.84 8.91 6.63
N ARG A 38 -4.37 10.00 6.03
CA ARG A 38 -4.92 11.34 6.24
C ARG A 38 -6.37 11.44 5.74
N GLU A 39 -6.65 10.85 4.59
CA GLU A 39 -7.96 10.85 3.93
C GLU A 39 -8.95 9.97 4.67
N LEU A 40 -8.45 8.92 5.33
CA LEU A 40 -9.23 8.10 6.25
C LEU A 40 -9.60 8.87 7.52
N TYR A 41 -8.63 9.60 8.10
CA TYR A 41 -8.91 10.45 9.27
C TYR A 41 -9.87 11.60 8.94
N SER A 42 -9.79 12.19 7.75
CA SER A 42 -10.70 13.25 7.32
C SER A 42 -12.05 12.74 6.78
N GLY A 43 -12.25 11.42 6.69
CA GLY A 43 -13.50 10.80 6.22
C GLY A 43 -13.75 10.92 4.71
N GLN A 44 -12.76 11.38 3.93
CA GLN A 44 -12.86 11.50 2.48
C GLN A 44 -12.91 10.14 1.78
N LEU A 45 -12.13 9.18 2.30
CA LEU A 45 -12.06 7.80 1.83
C LEU A 45 -12.51 6.82 2.94
N ARG A 46 -13.05 5.67 2.53
CA ARG A 46 -13.51 4.61 3.45
C ARG A 46 -13.00 3.24 3.03
N VAL A 47 -12.47 2.48 3.99
CA VAL A 47 -12.08 1.08 3.81
C VAL A 47 -13.33 0.24 3.56
N VAL A 48 -13.29 -0.61 2.53
CA VAL A 48 -14.26 -1.67 2.30
C VAL A 48 -13.58 -3.03 2.38
N GLU A 49 -14.02 -3.81 3.37
CA GLU A 49 -13.55 -5.16 3.57
C GLU A 49 -14.31 -6.12 2.65
N ILE A 50 -13.55 -6.91 1.87
CA ILE A 50 -14.07 -7.99 1.06
C ILE A 50 -13.92 -9.27 1.86
N LYS A 51 -15.04 -9.84 2.32
CA LYS A 51 -15.05 -11.08 3.09
C LYS A 51 -14.48 -12.23 2.26
N GLY A 52 -13.63 -13.06 2.88
CA GLY A 52 -13.02 -14.23 2.23
C GLY A 52 -11.84 -13.92 1.30
N MET A 53 -11.39 -12.66 1.24
CA MET A 53 -10.27 -12.26 0.38
C MET A 53 -9.13 -11.63 1.22
N PRO A 54 -8.30 -12.43 1.90
CA PRO A 54 -7.12 -11.91 2.57
C PRO A 54 -6.11 -11.40 1.54
N MET A 55 -5.79 -10.12 1.58
CA MET A 55 -4.73 -9.53 0.78
C MET A 55 -3.49 -9.35 1.64
N LEU A 56 -2.63 -10.37 1.64
CA LEU A 56 -1.32 -10.35 2.29
C LEU A 56 -0.29 -9.74 1.35
N ARG A 57 0.67 -9.01 1.91
CA ARG A 57 1.78 -8.43 1.16
C ARG A 57 3.08 -8.84 1.83
N ASP A 58 3.92 -9.52 1.07
CA ASP A 58 5.30 -9.79 1.45
C ASP A 58 6.20 -8.66 0.95
N PHE A 59 7.05 -8.14 1.83
CA PHE A 59 8.07 -7.16 1.49
C PHE A 59 9.42 -7.86 1.39
N SER A 60 10.06 -7.73 0.23
CA SER A 60 11.35 -8.35 -0.06
C SER A 60 12.37 -7.28 -0.47
N PHE A 61 13.62 -7.49 -0.09
CA PHE A 61 14.74 -6.68 -0.56
C PHE A 61 15.30 -7.28 -1.84
N ALA A 62 15.47 -6.47 -2.89
CA ALA A 62 16.18 -6.86 -4.11
C ALA A 62 17.63 -6.38 -4.01
N GLN A 63 18.59 -7.28 -4.19
CA GLN A 63 20.01 -6.97 -4.14
C GLN A 63 20.77 -7.66 -5.28
N PRO A 64 21.84 -7.04 -5.82
CA PRO A 64 22.72 -7.69 -6.79
C PRO A 64 23.39 -8.93 -6.18
N GLN A 65 23.50 -10.02 -6.94
CA GLN A 65 24.26 -11.19 -6.49
C GLN A 65 25.74 -10.82 -6.29
N GLY A 66 26.28 -11.16 -5.12
CA GLY A 66 27.68 -10.93 -4.77
C GLY A 66 27.97 -9.59 -4.08
N GLN A 67 26.97 -8.80 -3.71
CA GLN A 67 27.20 -7.62 -2.87
C GLN A 67 27.39 -8.04 -1.40
N GLU A 68 28.64 -7.98 -0.94
CA GLU A 68 29.04 -8.34 0.41
C GLU A 68 28.53 -7.34 1.47
N SER A 69 28.23 -7.93 2.63
CA SER A 69 27.57 -7.41 3.81
C SER A 69 28.19 -6.15 4.43
N GLY A 70 27.33 -5.22 4.85
CA GLY A 70 27.68 -4.01 5.61
C GLY A 70 26.45 -3.33 6.19
N LEU A 71 26.39 -1.98 6.13
CA LEU A 71 25.23 -1.20 6.57
C LEU A 71 23.92 -1.62 5.90
N ALA A 72 23.96 -2.05 4.64
CA ALA A 72 22.78 -2.56 3.93
C ALA A 72 22.19 -3.79 4.62
N GLN A 73 23.02 -4.71 5.13
CA GLN A 73 22.55 -5.89 5.86
C GLN A 73 22.00 -5.53 7.23
N VAL A 74 22.64 -4.60 7.95
CA VAL A 74 22.12 -4.08 9.21
C VAL A 74 20.77 -3.38 9.01
N PHE A 75 20.62 -2.61 7.93
CA PHE A 75 19.36 -1.96 7.57
C PHE A 75 18.28 -2.98 7.20
N MET A 76 18.59 -3.98 6.40
CA MET A 76 17.65 -5.06 6.07
C MET A 76 17.22 -5.80 7.34
N GLN A 77 18.16 -6.13 8.23
CA GLN A 77 17.84 -6.73 9.53
C GLN A 77 16.93 -5.80 10.34
N PHE A 78 17.25 -4.52 10.48
CA PHE A 78 16.41 -3.55 11.18
C PHE A 78 14.99 -3.48 10.58
N ALA A 79 14.87 -3.42 9.26
CA ALA A 79 13.60 -3.33 8.56
C ALA A 79 12.77 -4.62 8.67
N MET A 80 13.41 -5.79 8.61
CA MET A 80 12.75 -7.08 8.85
C MET A 80 12.24 -7.20 10.29
N HIS A 81 13.02 -6.76 11.28
CA HIS A 81 12.59 -6.75 12.68
C HIS A 81 11.42 -5.78 12.92
N ASN A 82 11.35 -4.67 12.19
CA ASN A 82 10.27 -3.69 12.30
C ASN A 82 9.13 -3.92 11.29
N ASN A 83 9.12 -5.03 10.56
CA ASN A 83 8.13 -5.29 9.51
C ASN A 83 6.70 -5.42 10.05
N HIS A 84 6.52 -5.78 11.32
CA HIS A 84 5.21 -5.78 11.99
C HIS A 84 4.64 -4.36 12.22
N LYS A 85 5.46 -3.31 12.08
CA LYS A 85 5.06 -1.89 12.16
C LYS A 85 4.98 -1.21 10.78
N LEU A 86 5.33 -1.93 9.71
CA LEU A 86 5.25 -1.49 8.32
C LEU A 86 3.88 -1.83 7.72
#